data_AF-A0A3A5H5G7-F1
#
_entry.id   AF-A0A3A5H5G7-F1
#
_cell.length_a   1.000
_cell.length_b   1.000
_cell.length_c   1.000
_cell.angle_alpha   90.00
_cell.angle_beta   90.00
_cell.angle_gamma   90.00
#
_symmetry.space_group_name_H-M   'P 1'
#
loop_
_entity.id
_entity.type
_entity.pdbx_description
1 polymer ?
#
loop_
_entity_poly.entity_id
_entity_poly.type
_entity_poly.pdbx_seq_one_letter_code
_entity_poly.pdbx_strand_id
1 'polypeptide(L)' 'MMSLRNDRFLCASGRLHFAAEALTDAAELLSHVDRRLEAGANTLALAADNLMGNVLSEVVLAPMEFDDGNGTS' A
#
# COMPACT_ATOMS: atom_id res chain seq x y z
N MET A 1 16.35 -4.48 17.97
CA MET A 1 15.02 -5.12 18.03
C MET A 1 14.03 -4.17 17.39
N MET A 2 13.38 -4.52 16.28
CA MET A 2 12.28 -3.69 15.75
C MET A 2 11.15 -3.67 16.77
N SER A 3 10.58 -2.49 17.03
CA SER A 3 9.46 -2.32 17.96
C SER A 3 8.22 -3.04 17.42
N LEU A 4 7.42 -3.66 18.29
CA LEU A 4 6.13 -4.32 17.96
C LEU A 4 5.17 -3.43 17.15
N ARG A 5 5.34 -2.11 17.24
CA ARG A 5 4.60 -1.12 16.44
C ARG A 5 5.05 -1.12 14.97
N ASN A 6 6.35 -1.23 14.71
CA ASN A 6 6.92 -1.34 13.35
C ASN A 6 6.51 -2.64 12.66
N ASP A 7 6.50 -3.77 13.38
CA ASP A 7 6.07 -5.05 12.79
C ASP A 7 4.60 -5.04 12.38
N ARG A 8 3.73 -4.46 13.21
CA ARG A 8 2.31 -4.30 12.89
C ARG A 8 2.10 -3.34 11.72
N PHE A 9 2.88 -2.27 11.66
CA PHE A 9 2.84 -1.32 10.56
C PHE A 9 3.27 -1.97 9.24
N LEU A 10 4.40 -2.68 9.22
CA LEU A 10 4.89 -3.42 8.05
C LEU A 10 3.90 -4.49 7.61
N CYS A 11 3.28 -5.21 8.54
CA CYS A 11 2.25 -6.19 8.23
C CYS A 11 1.01 -5.55 7.60
N ALA A 12 0.54 -4.41 8.14
CA ALA A 12 -0.58 -3.67 7.57
C ALA A 12 -0.24 -3.15 6.16
N SER A 13 0.95 -2.54 6.00
CA SER A 13 1.46 -2.06 4.71
C SER A 13 1.51 -3.18 3.66
N GLY A 14 2.03 -4.36 4.03
CA GLY A 14 2.07 -5.52 3.13
C GLY A 14 0.68 -6.00 2.70
N ARG A 15 -0.29 -6.01 3.64
CA ARG A 15 -1.67 -6.38 3.32
C ARG A 15 -2.37 -5.37 2.41
N LEU A 16 -2.14 -4.07 2.63
CA LEU A 16 -2.70 -3.01 1.81
C LEU A 16 -2.08 -3.03 0.40
N HIS A 17 -0.77 -3.27 0.30
CA HIS A 17 -0.09 -3.43 -0.97
C HIS A 17 -0.67 -4.60 -1.77
N PHE A 18 -0.80 -5.78 -1.15
CA PHE A 18 -1.41 -6.95 -1.78
C PHE A 18 -2.84 -6.71 -2.25
N ALA A 19 -3.64 -5.99 -1.45
CA ALA A 19 -4.99 -5.62 -1.82
C ALA A 19 -5.04 -4.65 -3.01
N ALA A 20 -4.08 -3.72 -3.12
CA ALA A 20 -3.96 -2.81 -4.25
C ALA A 20 -3.63 -3.57 -5.54
N GLU A 21 -2.67 -4.49 -5.50
CA GLU A 21 -2.31 -5.34 -6.65
C GLU A 21 -3.51 -6.17 -7.13
N ALA A 22 -4.23 -6.82 -6.21
CA ALA A 22 -5.41 -7.61 -6.55
C ALA A 22 -6.54 -6.77 -7.20
N LEU A 23 -6.69 -5.51 -6.80
CA LEU A 23 -7.67 -4.59 -7.41
C LEU A 23 -7.25 -4.17 -8.82
N THR A 24 -5.95 -3.93 -9.04
CA THR A 24 -5.39 -3.64 -10.36
C THR A 24 -5.60 -4.81 -11.32
N ASP A 25 -5.25 -6.04 -10.90
CA ASP A 25 -5.45 -7.25 -11.70
C ASP A 25 -6.93 -7.46 -12.06
N ALA A 26 -7.84 -7.24 -11.10
CA ALA A 26 -9.26 -7.34 -11.33
C ALA A 26 -9.77 -6.27 -12.32
N ALA A 27 -9.24 -5.04 -12.26
CA ALA A 27 -9.56 -3.98 -13.22
C ALA A 27 -9.12 -4.36 -14.64
N GLU A 28 -7.89 -4.87 -14.80
CA GLU A 28 -7.38 -5.32 -16.09
C GLU A 28 -8.22 -6.45 -16.68
N LEU A 29 -8.55 -7.46 -15.87
CA LEU A 29 -9.41 -8.58 -16.27
C LEU A 29 -10.80 -8.10 -16.70
N LEU A 30 -11.44 -7.22 -15.91
CA LEU A 30 -12.76 -6.68 -16.23
C LEU A 30 -12.76 -5.89 -17.54
N SER A 31 -11.75 -5.04 -17.75
CA SER A 31 -11.59 -4.26 -18.98
C SER A 31 -11.35 -5.15 -20.20
N HIS A 32 -10.65 -6.28 -20.02
CA HIS A 32 -10.38 -7.24 -21.09
C HIS A 32 -11.60 -8.11 -21.44
N VAL A 33 -12.42 -8.48 -20.44
CA VAL A 33 -13.58 -9.36 -20.63
C VAL A 33 -14.74 -8.64 -21.30
N ASP A 34 -15.06 -7.42 -20.89
CA ASP A 34 -16.18 -6.67 -21.46
C ASP A 34 -15.96 -5.15 -21.38
N ARG A 35 -15.97 -4.48 -22.54
CA ARG A 35 -15.89 -3.01 -22.63
C ARG A 35 -17.02 -2.30 -21.88
N ARG A 36 -18.17 -2.93 -21.66
CA ARG A 36 -19.26 -2.35 -20.87
C ARG A 36 -18.93 -2.24 -19.39
N LEU A 37 -17.91 -2.98 -18.93
CA LEU A 37 -17.41 -2.97 -17.55
C LEU A 37 -16.23 -2.00 -17.37
N GLU A 38 -15.85 -1.24 -18.39
CA GLU A 38 -14.75 -0.27 -18.36
C GLU A 38 -14.92 0.75 -17.24
N ALA A 39 -16.14 1.24 -16.97
CA ALA A 39 -16.41 2.13 -15.84
C ALA A 39 -16.14 1.47 -14.47
N GLY A 40 -16.42 0.17 -14.35
CA GLY A 40 -16.13 -0.61 -13.15
C GLY A 40 -14.63 -0.87 -12.99
N ALA A 41 -13.95 -1.26 -14.07
CA ALA A 41 -12.50 -1.40 -14.10
C ALA A 41 -11.80 -0.11 -13.70
N ASN A 42 -12.25 1.04 -14.22
CA ASN A 42 -11.66 2.34 -13.90
C ASN A 42 -11.87 2.71 -12.42
N THR A 43 -13.03 2.36 -11.85
CA THR A 43 -13.29 2.55 -10.41
C THR A 43 -12.37 1.68 -9.55
N LEU A 44 -12.12 0.43 -9.95
CA LEU A 44 -11.18 -0.46 -9.24
C LEU A 44 -9.74 0.04 -9.32
N ALA A 45 -9.30 0.50 -10.51
CA ALA A 45 -7.97 1.06 -10.69
C ALA A 45 -7.75 2.30 -9.80
N LEU A 46 -8.72 3.22 -9.76
CA LEU A 46 -8.71 4.37 -8.85
C LEU A 46 -8.65 3.96 -7.38
N ALA A 47 -9.34 2.89 -6.99
CA ALA A 47 -9.29 2.38 -5.62
C ALA A 47 -7.90 1.81 -5.29
N ALA A 48 -7.26 1.09 -6.23
CA ALA A 48 -5.91 0.58 -6.09
C ALA A 48 -4.88 1.71 -5.95
N ASP A 49 -4.97 2.74 -6.80
CA ASP A 49 -4.08 3.91 -6.77
C ASP A 49 -4.18 4.67 -5.44
N ASN A 50 -5.40 4.90 -4.94
CA ASN A 50 -5.61 5.53 -3.64
C ASN A 50 -5.02 4.70 -2.50
N LEU A 51 -5.19 3.37 -2.57
CA LEU A 51 -4.67 2.47 -1.55
C LEU A 51 -3.13 2.45 -1.55
N MET A 52 -2.52 2.38 -2.73
CA MET A 52 -1.06 2.40 -2.88
C MET A 52 -0.48 3.77 -2.50
N GLY A 53 -1.17 4.86 -2.83
CA GLY A 53 -0.83 6.21 -2.37
C GLY A 53 -0.86 6.36 -0.84
N ASN A 54 -1.85 5.76 -0.17
CA ASN A 54 -1.92 5.74 1.28
C ASN A 54 -0.78 4.92 1.91
N VAL A 55 -0.44 3.76 1.33
CA VAL A 55 0.70 2.95 1.77
C VAL A 55 2.00 3.73 1.65
N LEU A 56 2.25 4.37 0.51
CA LEU A 56 3.47 5.16 0.28
C LEU A 56 3.54 6.37 1.21
N SER A 57 2.42 7.07 1.42
CA SER A 57 2.34 8.21 2.34
C SER A 57 2.67 7.80 3.77
N GLU A 58 2.07 6.70 4.26
CA GLU A 58 2.32 6.24 5.62
C GLU A 58 3.75 5.68 5.80
N VAL A 59 4.30 5.00 4.80
CA VAL A 59 5.69 4.46 4.85
C VAL A 59 6.72 5.59 4.84
N VAL A 60 6.49 6.68 4.10
CA VAL A 60 7.40 7.83 4.05
C VAL A 60 7.30 8.71 5.30
N LEU A 61 6.14 8.73 5.96
CA LEU A 61 5.91 9.50 7.19
C LEU A 61 6.30 8.78 8.47
N ALA A 62 6.55 7.47 8.43
CA ALA A 62 7.15 6.77 9.56
C ALA A 62 8.59 7.30 9.73
N PRO A 63 8.90 8.10 10.76
CA PRO A 63 10.27 8.53 10.97
C PRO A 63 11.11 7.28 11.15
N MET A 64 12.11 7.13 10.28
CA MET A 64 13.19 6.19 10.48
C MET A 64 13.93 6.67 11.73
N GLU A 65 13.49 6.22 12.92
CA GLU A 65 14.24 6.39 14.16
C GLU A 65 15.52 5.58 14.00
N PHE A 66 16.52 6.18 13.34
CA PHE A 66 17.89 5.77 13.49
C PHE A 66 18.23 6.03 14.94
N ASP A 67 18.37 4.95 15.71
CA ASP A 67 19.07 4.94 16.99
C ASP A 67 20.53 5.32 16.71
N ASP A 68 20.78 6.60 16.48
CA ASP A 68 22.10 7.19 16.58
C ASP A 68 22.41 7.26 18.08
N GLY A 69 22.76 6.10 18.65
CA GLY A 69 23.36 5.97 19.96
C GLY A 69 24.75 6.58 20.00
N ASN A 70 24.85 7.89 19.74
CA ASN A 70 25.96 8.74 20.12
C ASN A 70 25.47 9.70 21.22
N GLY A 71 25.75 9.34 22.47
CA GLY A 71 25.27 10.10 23.62
C GLY A 71 25.93 9.69 24.94
N THR A 72 27.23 9.99 25.05
CA THR A 72 27.92 10.50 26.26
C THR A 72 27.78 9.75 27.59
N SER A 73 28.85 9.07 28.03
CA SER A 73 29.70 9.43 29.20
C SER A 73 30.58 8.28 29.66
#